data_AF-A0A6U2LNQ3-F1
#
_entry.id   AF-A0A6U2LNQ3-F1
#
_cell.length_a   1.000
_cell.length_b   1.000
_cell.length_c   1.000
_cell.angle_alpha   90.00
_cell.angle_beta   90.00
_cell.angle_gamma   90.00
#
_symmetry.space_group_name_H-M   'P 1'
#
loop_
_entity.id
_entity.type
_entity.pdbx_description
1 polymer ?
#
loop_
_entity_poly.entity_id
_entity_poly.type
_entity_poly.pdbx_seq_one_letter_code
_entity_poly.pdbx_strand_id
1 'polypeptide(L)'
;GGAFAEMQVSHASIRDALQTQLSSAVLGKEDAEEMSSVPWSKVQFNASGKKLLVTAKRGLVMMLDGFDASVGHIFLNDTSAATGDENVAPGIDVIDKAPSACFSPDDQTILVGGYDGVVRCYSAESGAELSRLEEGHPTGSAVGCVACSPNLAVVATSCVNTALWSWSS
;
A
#
# COMPACT_ATOMS: atom_id res chain seq x y z
N GLY A 1 -29.48 -18.45 -15.52
CA GLY A 1 -28.62 -18.54 -14.33
C GLY A 1 -27.27 -18.03 -14.76
N GLY A 2 -26.86 -16.86 -14.25
CA GLY A 2 -25.79 -16.05 -14.86
C GLY A 2 -24.39 -16.63 -14.68
N ALA A 3 -23.52 -16.34 -15.65
CA ALA A 3 -22.11 -16.75 -15.73
C ALA A 3 -21.18 -16.07 -14.70
N PHE A 4 -21.73 -15.62 -13.57
CA PHE A 4 -21.00 -14.85 -12.57
C PHE A 4 -21.16 -15.50 -11.19
N ALA A 5 -20.03 -15.66 -10.51
CA ALA A 5 -19.95 -16.02 -9.11
C ALA A 5 -19.41 -14.79 -8.35
N GLU A 6 -20.03 -14.48 -7.22
CA GLU A 6 -19.55 -13.45 -6.30
C GLU A 6 -18.55 -14.07 -5.32
N MET A 7 -17.45 -13.36 -5.07
CA MET A 7 -16.50 -13.70 -4.02
C MET A 7 -16.30 -12.47 -3.14
N GLN A 8 -16.31 -12.69 -1.82
CA GLN A 8 -16.21 -11.63 -0.83
C GLN A 8 -15.03 -11.87 0.11
N VAL A 9 -14.23 -10.83 0.33
CA VAL A 9 -13.24 -10.81 1.40
C VAL A 9 -13.94 -10.40 2.68
N SER A 10 -13.92 -11.26 3.70
CA SER A 10 -14.59 -10.98 4.96
C SER A 10 -13.75 -10.08 5.86
N HIS A 11 -14.42 -9.25 6.69
CA HIS A 11 -13.75 -8.47 7.74
C HIS A 11 -12.92 -9.37 8.68
N ALA A 12 -13.43 -10.56 9.01
CA ALA A 12 -12.71 -11.53 9.83
C ALA A 12 -11.38 -11.96 9.17
N SER A 13 -11.37 -12.25 7.87
CA SER A 13 -10.16 -12.62 7.14
C SER A 13 -9.11 -11.51 7.15
N ILE A 14 -9.54 -10.25 7.00
CA ILE A 14 -8.65 -9.09 7.05
C ILE A 14 -8.07 -8.91 8.47
N ARG A 15 -8.93 -8.97 9.49
CA ARG A 15 -8.51 -8.86 10.90
C ARG A 15 -7.52 -9.94 11.29
N ASP A 16 -7.80 -11.19 10.94
CA ASP A 16 -6.94 -12.31 11.31
C ASP A 16 -5.57 -12.18 10.62
N ALA A 17 -5.54 -11.71 9.37
CA ALA A 17 -4.31 -11.39 8.66
C ALA A 17 -3.55 -10.23 9.32
N LEU A 18 -4.24 -9.14 9.71
CA LEU A 18 -3.65 -8.01 10.42
C LEU A 18 -2.96 -8.46 11.71
N GLN A 19 -3.62 -9.29 12.51
CA GLN A 19 -3.07 -9.81 13.77
C GLN A 19 -1.93 -10.82 13.57
N THR A 20 -1.92 -11.52 12.45
CA THR A 20 -0.89 -12.53 12.14
C THR A 20 0.37 -11.91 11.58
N GLN A 21 0.23 -10.91 10.70
CA GLN A 21 1.34 -10.35 9.93
C GLN A 21 1.99 -9.14 10.61
N LEU A 22 1.24 -8.42 11.46
CA LEU A 22 1.74 -7.26 12.17
C LEU A 22 1.97 -7.60 13.63
N SER A 23 3.09 -7.11 14.17
CA SER A 23 3.37 -7.29 15.60
C SER A 23 2.38 -6.51 16.46
N SER A 24 2.15 -6.97 17.69
CA SER A 24 1.26 -6.28 18.64
C SER A 24 1.77 -4.89 19.07
N ALA A 25 3.05 -4.58 18.82
CA ALA A 25 3.61 -3.24 19.03
C ALA A 25 3.27 -2.28 17.88
N VAL A 26 2.94 -2.81 16.70
CA VAL A 26 2.54 -2.05 15.51
C VAL A 26 1.02 -1.88 15.45
N LEU A 27 0.27 -2.93 15.81
CA LEU A 27 -1.19 -2.91 15.78
C LEU A 27 -1.79 -3.73 16.92
N GLY A 28 -2.56 -3.09 17.79
CA GLY A 28 -3.29 -3.76 18.85
C GLY A 28 -4.48 -4.58 18.32
N LYS A 29 -5.09 -5.42 19.17
CA LYS A 29 -6.27 -6.21 18.78
C LYS A 29 -7.49 -5.35 18.43
N GLU A 30 -7.73 -4.29 19.21
CA GLU A 30 -8.84 -3.36 18.98
C GLU A 30 -8.61 -2.55 17.69
N ASP A 31 -7.37 -2.11 17.45
CA ASP A 31 -7.00 -1.44 16.20
C ASP A 31 -7.18 -2.35 14.98
N ALA A 32 -6.88 -3.65 15.11
CA ALA A 32 -7.09 -4.62 14.03
C ALA A 32 -8.58 -4.82 13.68
N GLU A 33 -9.47 -4.79 14.67
CA GLU A 33 -10.92 -4.84 14.42
C GLU A 33 -11.38 -3.60 13.65
N GLU A 34 -10.98 -2.40 14.10
CA GLU A 34 -11.30 -1.16 13.41
C GLU A 34 -10.74 -1.14 11.98
N MET A 35 -9.44 -1.45 11.83
CA MET A 35 -8.73 -1.45 10.56
C MET A 35 -9.34 -2.44 9.55
N SER A 36 -9.87 -3.58 10.01
CA SER A 36 -10.54 -4.55 9.16
C SER A 36 -11.81 -4.03 8.49
N SER A 37 -12.41 -2.97 9.03
CA SER A 37 -13.66 -2.35 8.55
C SER A 37 -13.46 -1.11 7.70
N VAL A 38 -12.21 -0.68 7.49
CA VAL A 38 -11.90 0.55 6.74
C VAL A 38 -12.33 0.41 5.28
N PRO A 39 -13.01 1.42 4.71
CA PRO A 39 -13.45 1.38 3.32
C PRO A 39 -12.26 1.36 2.36
N TRP A 40 -12.33 0.46 1.38
CA TRP A 40 -11.32 0.35 0.34
C TRP A 40 -11.42 1.56 -0.58
N SER A 41 -10.28 2.14 -0.93
CA SER A 41 -10.21 3.35 -1.76
C SER A 41 -9.87 3.03 -3.21
N LYS A 42 -9.05 1.99 -3.45
CA LYS A 42 -8.66 1.55 -4.79
C LYS A 42 -8.39 0.05 -4.78
N VAL A 43 -8.68 -0.59 -5.91
CA VAL A 43 -8.31 -1.98 -6.22
C VAL A 43 -7.68 -2.03 -7.62
N GLN A 44 -6.66 -2.87 -7.80
CA GLN A 44 -5.99 -3.03 -9.08
C GLN A 44 -5.39 -4.43 -9.22
N PHE A 45 -5.51 -5.06 -10.39
CA PHE A 45 -4.75 -6.27 -10.70
C PHE A 45 -3.26 -5.97 -10.91
N ASN A 46 -2.41 -6.93 -10.55
CA ASN A 46 -1.04 -6.99 -11.05
C ASN A 46 -1.01 -7.31 -12.56
N ALA A 47 0.15 -7.25 -13.19
CA ALA A 47 0.27 -7.38 -14.65
C ALA A 47 -0.20 -8.75 -15.17
N SER A 48 0.07 -9.83 -14.42
CA SER A 48 -0.42 -11.18 -14.76
C SER A 48 -1.91 -11.42 -14.47
N GLY A 49 -2.57 -10.52 -13.74
CA GLY A 49 -3.96 -10.70 -13.28
C GLY A 49 -4.12 -11.74 -12.15
N LYS A 50 -3.02 -12.24 -11.58
CA LYS A 50 -3.05 -13.27 -10.53
C LYS A 50 -3.22 -12.71 -9.12
N LYS A 51 -2.91 -11.44 -8.91
CA LYS A 51 -2.99 -10.78 -7.60
C LYS A 51 -3.73 -9.46 -7.72
N LEU A 52 -4.36 -9.05 -6.63
CA LEU A 52 -4.98 -7.75 -6.47
C LEU A 52 -4.19 -6.94 -5.45
N LEU A 53 -4.00 -5.65 -5.72
CA LEU A 53 -3.55 -4.67 -4.75
C LEU A 53 -4.73 -3.80 -4.36
N VAL A 54 -4.98 -3.72 -3.06
CA VAL A 54 -6.01 -2.88 -2.47
C VAL A 54 -5.34 -1.84 -1.59
N THR A 55 -5.74 -0.58 -1.74
CA THR A 55 -5.33 0.49 -0.83
C THR A 55 -6.57 1.03 -0.14
N ALA A 56 -6.48 1.22 1.17
CA ALA A 56 -7.54 1.77 2.00
C ALA A 56 -6.99 2.91 2.85
N LYS A 57 -7.90 3.61 3.54
CA LYS A 57 -7.55 4.69 4.47
C LYS A 57 -6.69 4.15 5.62
N ARG A 58 -6.21 5.05 6.48
CA ARG A 58 -5.33 4.70 7.63
C ARG A 58 -4.03 3.98 7.21
N GLY A 59 -3.52 4.29 6.01
CA GLY A 59 -2.26 3.72 5.52
C GLY A 59 -2.32 2.24 5.10
N LEU A 60 -3.49 1.62 5.04
CA LEU A 60 -3.61 0.19 4.77
C LEU A 60 -3.39 -0.14 3.28
N VAL A 61 -2.48 -1.08 3.02
CA VAL A 61 -2.27 -1.70 1.71
C VAL A 61 -2.36 -3.21 1.87
N MET A 62 -3.14 -3.87 1.01
CA MET A 62 -3.32 -5.32 1.05
C MET A 62 -3.07 -5.90 -0.33
N MET A 63 -2.31 -6.99 -0.37
CA MET A 63 -2.23 -7.87 -1.52
C MET A 63 -3.19 -9.04 -1.31
N LEU A 64 -4.08 -9.27 -2.28
CA LEU A 64 -5.00 -10.40 -2.30
C LEU A 64 -4.68 -11.33 -3.46
N ASP A 65 -5.07 -12.59 -3.34
CA ASP A 65 -5.14 -13.49 -4.48
C ASP A 65 -6.21 -13.03 -5.48
N GLY A 66 -5.90 -13.05 -6.78
CA GLY A 66 -6.81 -12.59 -7.82
C GLY A 66 -7.91 -13.59 -8.17
N PHE A 67 -7.78 -14.85 -7.74
CA PHE A 67 -8.77 -15.89 -8.01
C PHE A 67 -9.77 -16.04 -6.87
N ASP A 68 -9.31 -16.15 -5.62
CA ASP A 68 -10.18 -16.39 -4.46
C ASP A 68 -10.25 -15.25 -3.44
N ALA A 69 -9.52 -14.15 -3.70
CA ALA A 69 -9.45 -12.98 -2.84
C ALA A 69 -8.90 -13.25 -1.42
N SER A 70 -8.19 -14.36 -1.22
CA SER A 70 -7.47 -14.61 0.02
C SER A 70 -6.43 -13.52 0.29
N VAL A 71 -6.30 -13.12 1.55
CA VAL A 71 -5.34 -12.09 1.97
C VAL A 71 -3.94 -12.68 1.96
N GLY A 72 -3.08 -12.16 1.09
CA GLY A 72 -1.68 -12.56 0.96
C GLY A 72 -0.79 -11.77 1.93
N HIS A 73 -0.59 -10.49 1.65
CA HIS A 73 0.30 -9.61 2.44
C HIS A 73 -0.41 -8.32 2.83
N ILE A 74 -0.11 -7.81 4.01
CA ILE A 74 -0.57 -6.52 4.51
C ILE A 74 0.63 -5.62 4.80
N PHE A 75 0.55 -4.40 4.31
CA PHE A 75 1.51 -3.35 4.59
C PHE A 75 0.77 -2.18 5.24
N LEU A 76 1.35 -1.63 6.31
CA LEU A 76 0.86 -0.42 6.94
C LEU A 76 1.86 0.70 6.69
N ASN A 77 1.35 1.79 6.13
CA ASN A 77 2.09 3.02 5.99
C ASN A 77 2.01 3.80 7.30
N ASP A 78 3.16 4.22 7.82
CA ASP A 78 3.23 4.92 9.11
C ASP A 78 2.56 6.30 9.01
N THR A 79 1.42 6.45 9.68
CA THR A 79 0.66 7.71 9.74
C THR A 79 1.22 8.69 10.77
N SER A 80 2.14 8.28 11.65
CA SER A 80 2.69 9.12 12.72
C SER A 80 3.55 10.27 12.19
N ALA A 81 4.31 10.02 11.12
CA ALA A 81 5.09 11.03 10.41
C ALA A 81 4.21 12.14 9.81
N ALA A 82 2.92 11.88 9.65
CA ALA A 82 1.95 12.80 9.11
C ALA A 82 1.18 13.58 10.20
N THR A 83 1.27 13.13 11.47
CA THR A 83 0.66 13.76 12.65
C THR A 83 1.67 14.42 13.59
N GLY A 84 2.97 14.26 13.34
CA GLY A 84 4.05 14.54 14.30
C GLY A 84 4.81 15.86 14.12
N ASP A 85 4.47 16.69 13.14
CA ASP A 85 5.08 18.02 12.98
C ASP A 85 4.04 19.11 13.30
N GLU A 86 4.25 19.81 14.42
CA GLU A 86 3.45 20.94 14.88
C GLU A 86 3.47 22.16 13.92
N ASN A 87 4.35 22.14 12.91
CA ASN A 87 4.43 23.14 11.83
C ASN A 87 3.74 22.71 10.53
N VAL A 88 3.22 21.48 10.43
CA VAL A 88 2.36 21.09 9.30
C VAL A 88 1.01 21.77 9.50
N ALA A 89 0.63 22.63 8.54
CA ALA A 89 -0.60 23.39 8.61
C ALA A 89 -1.80 22.46 8.94
N PRO A 90 -2.63 22.80 9.94
CA PRO A 90 -3.80 22.01 10.27
C PRO A 90 -4.72 21.95 9.03
N GLY A 91 -4.90 20.77 8.46
CA GLY A 91 -5.77 20.61 7.28
C GLY A 91 -5.48 19.47 6.31
N ILE A 92 -4.40 18.70 6.45
CA ILE A 92 -4.28 17.43 5.70
C ILE A 92 -4.65 16.29 6.64
N ASP A 93 -5.89 15.81 6.50
CA ASP A 93 -6.37 14.61 7.17
C ASP A 93 -5.77 13.36 6.48
N VAL A 94 -4.45 13.20 6.63
CA VAL A 94 -3.64 12.11 6.07
C VAL A 94 -4.13 10.72 6.45
N ILE A 95 -4.78 10.59 7.62
CA ILE A 95 -5.44 9.36 8.04
C ILE A 95 -6.63 8.99 7.13
N ASP A 96 -7.24 9.98 6.46
CA ASP A 96 -8.38 9.79 5.57
C ASP A 96 -7.97 9.52 4.11
N LYS A 97 -6.68 9.68 3.78
CA LYS A 97 -6.16 9.46 2.43
C LYS A 97 -5.44 8.11 2.31
N ALA A 98 -5.95 7.23 1.46
CA ALA A 98 -5.25 5.98 1.13
C ALA A 98 -3.89 6.25 0.46
N PRO A 99 -2.85 5.46 0.78
CA PRO A 99 -1.56 5.59 0.11
C PRO A 99 -1.66 5.16 -1.35
N SER A 100 -0.82 5.76 -2.21
CA SER A 100 -0.70 5.28 -3.59
C SER A 100 0.24 4.09 -3.63
N ALA A 101 -0.16 3.02 -4.33
CA ALA A 101 0.67 1.84 -4.51
C ALA A 101 0.51 1.21 -5.91
N CYS A 102 1.55 0.52 -6.40
CA CYS A 102 1.51 -0.28 -7.62
C CYS A 102 2.40 -1.54 -7.52
N PHE A 103 2.10 -2.52 -8.36
CA PHE A 103 3.02 -3.61 -8.67
C PHE A 103 4.03 -3.16 -9.71
N SER A 104 5.27 -3.65 -9.60
CA SER A 104 6.21 -3.67 -10.70
C SER A 104 5.66 -4.52 -11.88
N PRO A 105 6.08 -4.25 -13.12
CA PRO A 105 5.57 -4.96 -14.31
C PRO A 105 5.88 -6.46 -14.34
N ASP A 106 6.89 -6.90 -13.58
CA ASP A 106 7.27 -8.31 -13.41
C ASP A 106 6.53 -9.01 -12.26
N ASP A 107 5.58 -8.32 -11.62
CA ASP A 107 4.79 -8.77 -10.47
C ASP A 107 5.60 -9.11 -9.20
N GLN A 108 6.90 -8.80 -9.17
CA GLN A 108 7.78 -9.20 -8.05
C GLN A 108 7.80 -8.21 -6.89
N THR A 109 7.54 -6.92 -7.18
CA THR A 109 7.69 -5.84 -6.22
C THR A 109 6.41 -5.04 -6.08
N ILE A 110 6.06 -4.67 -4.85
CA ILE A 110 5.00 -3.71 -4.54
C ILE A 110 5.66 -2.42 -4.08
N LEU A 111 5.33 -1.31 -4.73
CA LEU A 111 5.80 0.02 -4.35
C LEU A 111 4.67 0.76 -3.65
N VAL A 112 4.96 1.34 -2.48
CA VAL A 112 4.02 2.12 -1.67
C VAL A 112 4.60 3.50 -1.40
N GLY A 113 3.86 4.55 -1.77
CA GLY A 113 4.24 5.93 -1.48
C GLY A 113 4.00 6.27 -0.01
N GLY A 114 5.05 6.62 0.73
CA GLY A 114 5.01 6.98 2.14
C GLY A 114 4.49 8.39 2.39
N TYR A 115 3.94 8.61 3.60
CA TYR A 115 3.56 9.95 4.04
C TYR A 115 4.77 10.82 4.44
N ASP A 116 5.91 10.18 4.67
CA ASP A 116 7.20 10.79 5.04
C ASP A 116 8.08 11.20 3.85
N GLY A 117 7.59 11.01 2.63
CA GLY A 117 8.36 11.24 1.39
C GLY A 117 9.14 10.02 0.90
N VAL A 118 9.13 8.92 1.65
CA VAL A 118 9.85 7.70 1.29
C VAL A 118 8.95 6.76 0.51
N VAL A 119 9.41 6.26 -0.64
CA VAL A 119 8.74 5.17 -1.34
C VAL A 119 9.29 3.85 -0.84
N ARG A 120 8.44 2.98 -0.31
CA ARG A 120 8.84 1.67 0.23
C ARG A 120 8.58 0.59 -0.82
N CYS A 121 9.56 -0.28 -1.02
CA CYS A 121 9.48 -1.40 -1.96
C CYS A 121 9.41 -2.71 -1.18
N TYR A 122 8.42 -3.55 -1.48
CA TYR A 122 8.19 -4.83 -0.81
C TYR A 122 8.23 -5.97 -1.82
N SER A 123 8.69 -7.14 -1.39
CA SER A 123 8.55 -8.37 -2.14
C SER A 123 7.08 -8.78 -2.18
N ALA A 124 6.54 -9.00 -3.38
CA ALA A 124 5.20 -9.55 -3.55
C ALA A 124 5.11 -11.01 -3.08
N GLU A 125 6.22 -11.74 -3.07
CA GLU A 125 6.27 -13.14 -2.65
C GLU A 125 6.33 -13.25 -1.12
N SER A 126 7.29 -12.59 -0.49
CA SER A 126 7.55 -12.76 0.96
C SER A 126 6.91 -11.70 1.85
N GLY A 127 6.45 -10.59 1.28
CA GLY A 127 5.98 -9.42 2.04
C GLY A 127 7.11 -8.62 2.71
N ALA A 128 8.37 -9.05 2.57
CA ALA A 128 9.50 -8.36 3.18
C ALA A 128 9.79 -7.03 2.47
N GLU A 129 10.15 -6.00 3.24
CA GLU A 129 10.67 -4.75 2.69
C GLU A 129 12.03 -5.01 2.04
N LEU A 130 12.14 -4.73 0.74
CA LEU A 130 13.34 -4.93 -0.06
C LEU A 130 14.24 -3.70 -0.04
N SER A 131 13.65 -2.52 -0.13
CA SER A 131 14.38 -1.25 -0.19
C SER A 131 13.48 -0.05 0.11
N ARG A 132 14.13 1.08 0.38
CA ARG A 132 13.52 2.40 0.55
C ARG A 132 14.13 3.35 -0.46
N LEU A 133 13.27 4.10 -1.14
CA LEU A 133 13.65 5.16 -2.05
C LEU A 133 13.48 6.49 -1.31
N GLU A 134 14.54 6.88 -0.62
CA GLU A 134 14.55 8.04 0.28
C GLU A 134 14.94 9.34 -0.44
N GLU A 135 15.69 9.21 -1.54
CA GLU A 135 16.21 10.34 -2.31
C GLU A 135 15.28 10.68 -3.47
N GLY A 136 14.41 11.68 -3.33
CA GLY A 136 13.57 12.08 -4.46
C GLY A 136 12.36 12.90 -4.07
N HIS A 137 11.96 12.89 -2.81
CA HIS A 137 10.94 13.78 -2.28
C HIS A 137 11.43 14.43 -0.98
N PRO A 138 11.03 15.68 -0.68
CA PRO A 138 11.39 16.30 0.59
C PRO A 138 10.81 15.50 1.77
N THR A 139 11.58 15.39 2.84
CA THR A 139 11.15 14.74 4.09
C THR A 139 9.83 15.34 4.59
N GLY A 140 8.92 14.48 5.05
CA GLY A 140 7.61 14.88 5.57
C GLY A 140 6.58 15.24 4.48
N SER A 141 6.93 15.11 3.20
CA SER A 141 6.02 15.41 2.10
C SER A 141 5.43 14.12 1.52
N ALA A 142 4.12 13.92 1.72
CA ALA A 142 3.46 12.67 1.33
C ALA A 142 3.53 12.37 -0.18
N VAL A 143 4.04 11.20 -0.54
CA VAL A 143 4.06 10.73 -1.94
C VAL A 143 2.65 10.36 -2.37
N GLY A 144 1.99 11.29 -3.07
CA GLY A 144 0.57 11.21 -3.39
C GLY A 144 0.26 10.30 -4.57
N CYS A 145 1.24 10.03 -5.45
CA CYS A 145 1.07 9.15 -6.61
C CYS A 145 2.31 8.31 -6.85
N VAL A 146 2.08 7.05 -7.21
CA VAL A 146 3.07 6.07 -7.64
C VAL A 146 2.51 5.40 -8.89
N ALA A 147 3.23 5.48 -10.00
CA ALA A 147 2.82 4.92 -11.28
C ALA A 147 3.96 4.08 -11.88
N CYS A 148 3.71 2.79 -12.02
CA CYS A 148 4.63 1.86 -12.63
C CYS A 148 4.43 1.86 -14.15
N SER A 149 5.52 1.99 -14.92
CA SER A 149 5.45 1.88 -16.38
C SER A 149 5.27 0.42 -16.79
N PRO A 150 4.28 0.04 -17.63
CA PRO A 150 4.06 -1.36 -17.99
C PRO A 150 5.13 -1.93 -18.92
N ASN A 151 5.89 -1.07 -19.61
CA ASN A 151 6.83 -1.45 -20.67
C ASN A 151 8.27 -0.99 -20.43
N LEU A 152 8.48 -0.09 -19.46
CA LEU A 152 9.80 0.37 -19.07
C LEU A 152 10.08 -0.08 -17.66
N ALA A 153 11.35 -0.37 -17.40
CA ALA A 153 11.83 -0.69 -16.06
C ALA A 153 11.86 0.55 -15.15
N VAL A 154 10.75 1.29 -15.07
CA VAL A 154 10.65 2.63 -14.47
C VAL A 154 9.38 2.81 -13.65
N VAL A 155 9.50 3.46 -12.50
CA VAL A 155 8.40 3.99 -11.69
C VAL A 155 8.48 5.51 -11.66
N ALA A 156 7.34 6.18 -11.82
CA ALA A 156 7.19 7.59 -11.57
C ALA A 156 6.50 7.81 -10.22
N THR A 157 7.04 8.70 -9.39
CA THR A 157 6.41 9.10 -8.13
C THR A 157 6.31 10.61 -8.05
N SER A 158 5.29 11.10 -7.36
CA SER A 158 5.08 12.53 -7.23
C SER A 158 4.55 12.95 -5.87
N CYS A 159 5.12 14.05 -5.37
CA CYS A 159 4.62 14.87 -4.27
C CYS A 159 4.62 16.34 -4.74
N VAL A 160 5.39 17.22 -4.09
CA VAL A 160 5.69 18.59 -4.54
C VAL A 160 6.64 18.63 -5.74
N ASN A 161 7.29 17.50 -6.02
CA ASN A 161 8.14 17.26 -7.17
C ASN A 161 7.86 15.87 -7.76
N THR A 162 8.36 15.62 -8.98
CA THR A 162 8.29 14.31 -9.64
C THR A 162 9.67 13.65 -9.61
N ALA A 163 9.72 12.37 -9.27
CA ALA A 163 10.91 11.53 -9.36
C ALA A 163 10.66 10.34 -10.29
N LEU A 164 11.69 9.92 -11.02
CA LEU A 164 11.69 8.71 -11.85
C LEU A 164 12.72 7.75 -11.28
N TRP A 165 12.31 6.51 -11.08
CA TRP A 165 13.13 5.45 -10.51
C TRP A 165 13.27 4.36 -11.54
N SER A 166 14.50 3.96 -11.87
CA SER A 166 14.76 2.83 -12.76
C SER A 166 15.40 1.69 -11.99
N TRP A 167 15.07 0.46 -12.34
CA TRP A 167 15.82 -0.71 -11.88
C TRP A 167 16.77 -1.21 -12.97
N SER A 168 17.98 -1.62 -12.57
CA SER A 168 18.83 -2.49 -13.37
C SER A 168 18.85 -3.86 -12.71
N SER A 169 18.52 -4.89 -13.48
CA SER A 169 18.82 -6.29 -13.13
C SER A 169 20.32 -6.52 -12.99
#